data_AF-A0A957UWJ0-F1
#
_entry.id   AF-A0A957UWJ0-F1
#
_cell.length_a   1.000
_cell.length_b   1.000
_cell.length_c   1.000
_cell.angle_alpha   90.00
_cell.angle_beta   90.00
_cell.angle_gamma   90.00
#
_symmetry.space_group_name_H-M   'P 1'
#
loop_
_entity.id
_entity.type
_entity.pdbx_description
1 polymer ?
#
loop_
_entity_poly.entity_id
_entity_poly.type
_entity_poly.pdbx_seq_one_letter_code
_entity_poly.pdbx_strand_id
1 'polypeptide(L)'
;DRQPEFTQLDLEMSFVDSADIRAIIEQMLVELSGVMLPDKQIQTLPFPVIGYSEAVEKYGIDRPDLRFGLQLFNVSDAVAESDFAVFKGAVASGGAVKGVVFPGGNALSRREIDE
;
A
#
# COMPACT_ATOMS: atom_id res chain seq x y z
N ASP A 1 -14.90 2.91 -14.29
CA ASP A 1 -14.92 1.97 -15.43
C ASP A 1 -13.57 1.94 -16.12
N ARG A 2 -13.13 0.75 -16.57
CA ARG A 2 -11.95 0.60 -17.43
C ARG A 2 -12.37 0.75 -18.89
N GLN A 3 -11.61 1.50 -19.67
CA GLN A 3 -11.86 1.63 -21.11
C GLN A 3 -11.41 0.37 -21.86
N PRO A 4 -12.15 -0.06 -22.91
CA PRO A 4 -11.77 -1.23 -23.70
C PRO A 4 -10.51 -0.99 -24.54
N GLU A 5 -10.21 0.27 -24.86
CA GLU A 5 -9.04 0.70 -25.62
C GLU A 5 -8.17 1.65 -24.78
N PHE A 6 -6.87 1.39 -24.72
CA PHE A 6 -5.90 2.22 -24.02
C PHE A 6 -4.50 2.04 -24.61
N THR A 7 -3.68 3.09 -24.52
CA THR A 7 -2.30 3.09 -25.02
C THR A 7 -1.33 2.67 -23.92
N GLN A 8 -0.36 1.84 -24.25
CA GLN A 8 0.76 1.47 -23.38
C GLN A 8 2.07 1.99 -23.96
N LEU A 9 3.00 2.39 -23.08
CA LEU A 9 4.39 2.61 -23.44
C LEU A 9 5.13 1.29 -23.20
N ASP A 10 5.51 0.63 -24.27
CA ASP A 10 6.23 -0.65 -24.24
C ASP A 10 7.74 -0.42 -24.25
N LEU A 11 8.49 -1.17 -23.42
CA LEU A 11 9.94 -1.03 -23.27
C LEU A 11 10.57 -2.39 -22.98
N GLU A 12 11.62 -2.72 -23.73
CA GLU A 12 12.38 -3.96 -23.61
C GLU A 12 13.88 -3.65 -23.57
N MET A 13 14.65 -4.39 -22.77
CA MET A 13 16.10 -4.17 -22.60
C MET A 13 16.84 -5.51 -22.53
N SER A 14 18.06 -5.57 -23.07
CA SER A 14 18.92 -6.76 -23.04
C SER A 14 20.08 -6.58 -22.06
N PHE A 15 20.51 -7.68 -21.43
CA PHE A 15 21.65 -7.73 -20.51
C PHE A 15 21.50 -6.84 -19.26
N VAL A 16 20.28 -6.67 -18.77
CA VAL A 16 19.96 -5.87 -17.58
C VAL A 16 19.18 -6.69 -16.55
N ASP A 17 19.10 -6.20 -15.32
CA ASP A 17 18.23 -6.76 -14.28
C ASP A 17 16.99 -5.88 -14.00
N SER A 18 16.16 -6.30 -13.03
CA SER A 18 14.93 -5.57 -12.68
C SER A 18 15.18 -4.24 -11.97
N ALA A 19 16.34 -4.06 -11.34
CA ALA A 19 16.72 -2.80 -10.71
C ALA A 19 17.12 -1.76 -11.76
N ASP A 20 17.82 -2.18 -12.82
CA ASP A 20 18.17 -1.32 -13.96
C ASP A 20 16.93 -0.75 -14.65
N ILE A 21 15.96 -1.62 -14.97
CA ILE A 21 14.70 -1.21 -15.61
C ILE A 21 13.94 -0.22 -14.71
N ARG A 22 13.84 -0.51 -13.41
CA ARG A 22 13.15 0.37 -12.46
C ARG A 22 13.83 1.73 -12.36
N ALA A 23 15.16 1.78 -12.36
CA ALA A 23 15.91 3.04 -12.30
C ALA A 23 15.63 3.93 -13.53
N ILE A 24 15.56 3.36 -14.73
CA ILE A 24 15.24 4.10 -15.96
C ILE A 24 13.80 4.64 -15.91
N ILE A 25 12.85 3.81 -15.50
CA ILE A 25 11.44 4.22 -15.38
C ILE A 25 11.27 5.30 -14.31
N GLU A 26 11.94 5.17 -13.17
CA GLU A 26 11.95 6.18 -12.10
C GLU A 26 12.50 7.51 -12.62
N GLN A 27 13.66 7.50 -13.27
CA GLN A 27 14.25 8.70 -13.86
C GLN A 27 13.31 9.34 -14.89
N MET A 28 12.73 8.54 -15.79
CA MET A 28 11.77 9.02 -16.79
C MET A 28 10.56 9.71 -16.12
N LEU A 29 10.01 9.14 -15.06
CA LEU A 29 8.87 9.72 -14.33
C LEU A 29 9.25 11.02 -13.61
N VAL A 30 10.45 11.09 -13.02
CA VAL A 30 10.97 12.31 -12.38
C VAL A 30 11.12 13.44 -13.40
N GLU A 31 11.77 13.17 -14.53
CA GLU A 31 11.99 14.16 -15.59
C GLU A 31 10.66 14.61 -16.22
N LEU A 32 9.77 13.66 -16.55
CA LEU A 32 8.45 13.96 -17.10
C LEU A 32 7.62 14.80 -16.13
N SER A 33 7.63 14.47 -14.83
CA SER A 33 6.93 15.27 -13.82
C SER A 33 7.49 16.69 -13.76
N GLY A 34 8.82 16.85 -13.80
CA GLY A 34 9.47 18.16 -13.80
C GLY A 34 9.10 19.04 -14.99
N VAL A 35 8.96 18.44 -16.18
CA VAL A 35 8.57 19.16 -17.40
C VAL A 35 7.07 19.48 -17.42
N MET A 36 6.22 18.51 -17.07
CA MET A 36 4.76 18.63 -17.23
C MET A 36 4.08 19.33 -16.05
N LEU A 37 4.65 19.22 -14.85
CA LEU A 37 4.09 19.71 -13.59
C LEU A 37 5.18 20.39 -12.75
N PRO A 38 5.75 21.52 -13.21
CA PRO A 38 6.92 22.15 -12.56
C PRO A 38 6.66 22.57 -11.10
N ASP A 39 5.40 22.86 -10.75
CA ASP A 39 4.99 23.23 -9.39
C ASP A 39 4.71 22.02 -8.47
N LYS A 40 4.79 20.79 -9.00
CA LYS A 40 4.55 19.56 -8.25
C LYS A 40 5.80 18.70 -8.24
N GLN A 41 6.54 18.80 -7.15
CA GLN A 41 7.73 17.99 -6.94
C GLN A 41 7.37 16.64 -6.32
N ILE A 42 8.02 15.58 -6.80
CA ILE A 42 7.95 14.28 -6.17
C ILE A 42 8.67 14.37 -4.82
N GLN A 43 8.00 13.96 -3.76
CA GLN A 43 8.44 14.22 -2.38
C GLN A 43 9.50 13.24 -1.87
N THR A 44 9.63 12.08 -2.51
CA THR A 44 10.51 11.00 -2.05
C THR A 44 11.32 10.46 -3.21
N LEU A 45 12.63 10.57 -3.11
CA LEU A 45 13.60 10.00 -4.03
C LEU A 45 14.74 9.31 -3.23
N PRO A 46 15.20 8.11 -3.63
CA PRO A 46 14.61 7.28 -4.69
C PRO A 46 13.20 6.79 -4.32
N PHE A 47 12.43 6.28 -5.28
CA PHE A 47 11.08 5.78 -4.99
C PHE A 47 11.16 4.61 -3.99
N PRO A 48 10.27 4.56 -2.99
CA PRO A 48 10.25 3.46 -2.03
C PRO A 48 9.92 2.15 -2.75
N VAL A 49 10.74 1.13 -2.51
CA VAL A 49 10.50 -0.23 -3.01
C VAL A 49 9.89 -1.06 -1.88
N ILE A 50 8.65 -1.49 -2.06
CA ILE A 50 7.93 -2.31 -1.09
C ILE A 50 7.71 -3.68 -1.72
N GLY A 51 8.15 -4.73 -1.04
CA GLY A 51 7.92 -6.10 -1.51
C GLY A 51 6.43 -6.47 -1.46
N TYR A 52 5.97 -7.36 -2.33
CA TYR A 52 4.56 -7.77 -2.37
C TYR A 52 4.04 -8.23 -1.00
N SER A 53 4.77 -9.14 -0.34
CA SER A 53 4.39 -9.64 0.98
C SER A 53 4.34 -8.53 2.03
N GLU A 54 5.26 -7.56 1.96
CA GLU A 54 5.25 -6.40 2.84
C GLU A 54 4.06 -5.47 2.56
N ALA A 55 3.73 -5.23 1.29
CA ALA A 55 2.61 -4.40 0.88
C ALA A 55 1.28 -5.00 1.36
N VAL A 56 1.07 -6.30 1.14
CA VAL A 56 -0.13 -7.01 1.60
C VAL A 56 -0.15 -7.08 3.13
N GLU A 57 0.99 -7.30 3.80
CA GLU A 57 1.03 -7.38 5.25
C GLU A 57 0.67 -6.05 5.92
N LYS A 58 1.30 -4.96 5.46
CA LYS A 58 1.18 -3.61 6.05
C LYS A 58 0.00 -2.80 5.52
N TYR A 59 -0.52 -3.08 4.33
CA TYR A 59 -1.54 -2.24 3.70
C TYR A 59 -2.73 -3.02 3.13
N GLY A 60 -2.67 -4.36 3.10
CA GLY A 60 -3.74 -5.20 2.59
C GLY A 60 -3.93 -5.14 1.07
N ILE A 61 -3.05 -4.44 0.34
CA ILE A 61 -3.10 -4.25 -1.10
C ILE A 61 -1.69 -4.11 -1.67
N ASP A 62 -1.50 -4.59 -2.90
CA ASP A 62 -0.24 -4.56 -3.66
C ASP A 62 0.10 -3.19 -4.26
N ARG A 63 -0.85 -2.26 -4.25
CA ARG A 63 -0.71 -0.86 -4.69
C ARG A 63 -1.09 0.12 -3.58
N PRO A 64 -0.33 0.15 -2.47
CA PRO A 64 -0.71 0.92 -1.29
C PRO A 64 -0.68 2.44 -1.55
N ASP A 65 -1.64 3.15 -0.97
CA ASP A 65 -1.61 4.62 -0.94
C ASP A 65 -0.75 5.10 0.23
N LEU A 66 0.49 5.50 -0.08
CA LEU A 66 1.47 5.90 0.92
C LEU A 66 1.23 7.29 1.51
N ARG A 67 0.26 8.06 1.01
CA ARG A 67 0.01 9.45 1.46
C ARG A 67 -0.61 9.52 2.85
N PHE A 68 -1.42 8.52 3.22
CA PHE A 68 -2.20 8.54 4.46
C PHE A 68 -1.52 7.81 5.63
N GLY A 69 -0.53 6.96 5.36
CA GLY A 69 0.23 6.25 6.41
C GLY A 69 -0.59 5.26 7.25
N LEU A 70 -1.80 4.88 6.81
CA LEU A 70 -2.69 3.96 7.53
C LEU A 70 -2.26 2.51 7.31
N GLN A 71 -1.36 2.02 8.16
CA GLN A 71 -0.89 0.63 8.14
C GLN A 71 -1.79 -0.31 8.95
N LEU A 72 -1.83 -1.56 8.52
CA LEU A 72 -2.37 -2.70 9.25
C LEU A 72 -1.31 -3.26 10.19
N PHE A 73 -1.72 -3.51 11.44
CA PHE A 73 -0.90 -4.10 12.48
C PHE A 73 -1.45 -5.47 12.86
N ASN A 74 -0.62 -6.50 12.75
CA ASN A 74 -1.00 -7.83 13.20
C ASN A 74 -1.00 -7.89 14.73
N VAL A 75 -2.15 -8.26 15.30
CA VAL A 75 -2.37 -8.38 16.75
C VAL A 75 -2.77 -9.80 17.15
N SER A 76 -2.64 -10.77 16.23
CA SER A 76 -3.08 -12.15 16.43
C SER A 76 -2.49 -12.76 17.71
N ASP A 77 -1.21 -12.54 17.98
CA ASP A 77 -0.53 -13.05 19.18
C ASP A 77 -1.10 -12.44 20.47
N ALA A 78 -1.48 -11.18 20.44
CA ALA A 78 -2.05 -10.49 21.60
C ALA A 78 -3.48 -10.94 21.93
N VAL A 79 -4.20 -11.48 20.94
CA VAL A 79 -5.60 -11.92 21.08
C VAL A 79 -5.78 -13.43 20.98
N ALA A 80 -4.69 -14.20 20.89
CA ALA A 80 -4.74 -15.65 20.70
C ALA A 80 -5.54 -16.37 21.79
N GLU A 81 -5.38 -15.93 23.05
CA GLU A 81 -6.07 -16.46 24.22
C GLU A 81 -7.32 -15.65 24.61
N SER A 82 -7.83 -14.79 23.72
CA SER A 82 -9.04 -14.02 24.00
C SER A 82 -10.28 -14.92 24.07
N ASP A 83 -11.15 -14.67 25.04
CA ASP A 83 -12.48 -15.30 25.11
C ASP A 83 -13.45 -14.77 24.03
N PHE A 84 -13.07 -13.72 23.29
CA PHE A 84 -13.89 -13.20 22.21
C PHE A 84 -13.87 -14.14 21.00
N ALA A 85 -14.99 -14.84 20.79
CA ALA A 85 -15.11 -15.92 19.82
C ALA A 85 -14.70 -15.54 18.38
N VAL A 86 -14.88 -14.29 17.97
CA VAL A 86 -14.49 -13.81 16.62
C VAL A 86 -12.97 -13.84 16.45
N PHE A 87 -12.22 -13.34 17.43
CA PHE A 87 -10.75 -13.34 17.37
C PHE A 87 -10.20 -14.75 17.52
N LYS A 88 -10.68 -15.49 18.52
CA LYS A 88 -10.29 -16.88 18.76
C LYS A 88 -10.54 -17.77 17.54
N GLY A 89 -11.71 -17.62 16.92
CA GLY A 89 -12.08 -18.36 15.70
C GLY A 89 -11.15 -18.04 14.52
N ALA A 90 -10.86 -16.76 14.28
CA ALA A 90 -9.98 -16.33 13.19
C ALA A 90 -8.56 -16.87 13.34
N VAL A 91 -7.99 -16.83 14.55
CA VAL A 91 -6.64 -17.34 14.83
C VAL A 91 -6.61 -18.87 14.74
N ALA A 92 -7.60 -19.56 15.33
CA ALA A 92 -7.66 -21.02 15.31
C ALA A 92 -7.83 -21.62 13.91
N SER A 93 -8.43 -20.88 12.96
CA SER A 93 -8.54 -21.30 11.56
C SER A 93 -7.28 -21.00 10.72
N GLY A 94 -6.19 -20.53 11.32
CA GLY A 94 -4.97 -20.12 10.62
C GLY A 94 -5.09 -18.77 9.91
N GLY A 95 -6.09 -17.96 10.26
CA GLY A 95 -6.23 -16.58 9.79
C GLY A 95 -5.40 -15.60 10.61
N ALA A 96 -5.70 -14.31 10.48
CA ALA A 96 -5.04 -13.24 11.23
C ALA A 96 -6.05 -12.21 11.74
N VAL A 97 -5.77 -11.64 12.92
CA VAL A 97 -6.47 -10.47 13.43
C VAL A 97 -5.55 -9.27 13.26
N LYS A 98 -6.00 -8.28 12.47
CA LYS A 98 -5.26 -7.05 12.21
C LYS A 98 -6.09 -5.83 12.60
N GLY A 99 -5.41 -4.80 13.10
CA GLY A 99 -6.00 -3.49 13.41
C GLY A 99 -5.38 -2.38 12.56
N VAL A 100 -6.10 -1.28 12.39
CA VAL A 100 -5.58 -0.04 11.83
C VAL A 100 -5.72 1.05 12.88
N VAL A 101 -4.71 1.92 12.99
CA VAL A 101 -4.79 3.09 13.88
C VAL A 101 -5.32 4.26 13.07
N PHE A 102 -6.45 4.82 13.49
CA PHE A 102 -7.01 6.04 12.90
C PHE A 102 -6.82 7.21 13.89
N PRO A 103 -5.80 8.07 13.68
CA PRO A 103 -5.57 9.22 14.55
C PRO A 103 -6.79 10.15 14.61
N GLY A 104 -7.23 10.51 15.82
CA GLY A 104 -8.44 11.30 16.01
C GLY A 104 -9.75 10.51 15.90
N GLY A 105 -9.70 9.19 15.72
CA GLY A 105 -10.89 8.34 15.63
C GLY A 105 -11.78 8.33 16.87
N ASN A 106 -11.24 8.74 18.02
CA ASN A 106 -12.02 8.92 19.25
C ASN A 106 -13.06 10.05 19.16
N ALA A 107 -12.94 10.96 18.18
CA ALA A 107 -13.91 12.03 17.92
C ALA A 107 -15.05 11.61 16.98
N LEU A 108 -14.96 10.43 16.36
CA LEU A 108 -16.01 9.94 15.46
C LEU A 108 -17.30 9.64 16.24
N SER A 109 -18.41 10.11 15.71
CA SER A 109 -19.74 9.75 16.18
C SER A 109 -20.06 8.29 15.86
N ARG A 110 -21.04 7.73 16.57
CA ARG A 110 -21.50 6.37 16.30
C ARG A 110 -21.96 6.19 14.84
N ARG A 111 -22.60 7.22 14.28
CA ARG A 111 -23.06 7.23 12.90
C ARG A 111 -21.90 7.13 11.91
N GLU A 112 -20.83 7.90 12.12
CA GLU A 112 -19.64 7.88 11.25
C GLU A 112 -18.85 6.56 11.33
N ILE A 113 -19.03 5.77 12.39
CA ILE A 113 -18.42 4.44 12.53
C ILE A 113 -19.26 3.37 11.82
N ASP A 114 -20.58 3.53 11.80
CA ASP A 114 -21.50 2.54 11.24
C ASP A 114 -21.76 2.74 9.72
N GLU A 115 -21.52 3.95 9.17
CA GLU A 115 -21.55 4.28 7.72
C GLU A 115 -20.21 4.00 7.03
#